data_AF-A0A6A6E1F7-F1
#
_entry.id   AF-A0A6A6E1F7-F1
#
_cell.length_a   1.000
_cell.length_b   1.000
_cell.length_c   1.000
_cell.angle_alpha   90.00
_cell.angle_beta   90.00
_cell.angle_gamma   90.00
#
_symmetry.space_group_name_H-M   'P 1'
#
loop_
_entity.id
_entity.type
_entity.pdbx_description
1 polymer ?
#
loop_
_entity_poly.entity_id
_entity_poly.type
_entity_poly.pdbx_seq_one_letter_code
_entity_poly.pdbx_strand_id
1 'polypeptide(L)'
;CTSPAWFAVLKKHIAALYLSSMSNTPMEKGEVEEGNKEMAKNDKALFQQIVRLKLGESLLFCPTATVRVAGGAIERMVDACVRFRTRQRVITDGGLSKLAGNE
;
A
#
# COMPACT_ATOMS: atom_id res chain seq x y z
N CYS A 1 2.42 -16.18 9.94
CA CYS A 1 2.35 -16.46 8.49
C CYS A 1 3.25 -15.50 7.74
N THR A 2 4.48 -15.90 7.39
CA THR A 2 5.46 -15.03 6.68
C THR A 2 6.04 -15.80 5.50
N SER A 3 5.24 -16.06 4.46
CA SER A 3 5.75 -16.66 3.22
C SER A 3 6.36 -15.57 2.32
N PRO A 4 7.64 -15.65 1.91
CA PRO A 4 8.24 -14.63 1.04
C PRO A 4 7.55 -14.50 -0.33
N ALA A 5 6.91 -15.56 -0.81
CA ALA A 5 6.28 -15.61 -2.12
C ALA A 5 5.07 -14.67 -2.25
N TRP A 6 4.24 -14.54 -1.21
CA TRP A 6 3.07 -13.66 -1.26
C TRP A 6 3.49 -12.18 -1.35
N PHE A 7 4.54 -11.80 -0.61
CA PHE A 7 5.03 -10.42 -0.61
C PHE A 7 5.67 -10.08 -1.95
N ALA A 8 6.38 -11.01 -2.58
CA ALA A 8 6.90 -10.81 -3.92
C ALA A 8 5.80 -10.56 -4.96
N VAL A 9 4.68 -11.30 -4.90
CA VAL A 9 3.51 -11.08 -5.77
C VAL A 9 2.84 -9.74 -5.47
N LEU A 10 2.62 -9.41 -4.19
CA LEU A 10 2.07 -8.13 -3.79
C LEU A 10 2.94 -6.97 -4.26
N LYS A 11 4.26 -7.07 -4.06
CA LYS A 11 5.23 -6.08 -4.51
C LYS A 11 5.14 -5.89 -6.03
N LYS A 12 5.01 -6.95 -6.82
CA LYS A 12 4.82 -6.83 -8.28
C LYS A 12 3.56 -6.04 -8.62
N HIS A 13 2.44 -6.31 -7.96
CA HIS A 13 1.20 -5.58 -8.21
C HIS A 13 1.30 -4.10 -7.81
N ILE A 14 1.89 -3.81 -6.65
CA ILE A 14 2.09 -2.43 -6.19
C ILE A 14 3.10 -1.73 -7.11
N ALA A 15 4.30 -2.27 -7.29
CA ALA A 15 5.33 -1.67 -8.13
C ALA A 15 4.91 -1.50 -9.61
N ALA A 16 4.05 -2.38 -10.13
CA ALA A 16 3.47 -2.19 -11.47
C ALA A 16 2.68 -0.87 -11.57
N LEU A 17 1.99 -0.45 -10.51
CA LEU A 17 1.33 0.86 -10.44
C LEU A 17 2.34 2.01 -10.54
N TYR A 18 3.52 1.86 -9.93
CA TYR A 18 4.58 2.88 -9.94
C TYR A 18 5.24 2.96 -11.32
N LEU A 19 5.51 1.82 -11.95
CA LEU A 19 6.13 1.77 -13.27
C LEU A 19 5.23 2.39 -14.35
N SER A 20 3.91 2.18 -14.26
CA SER A 20 2.93 2.85 -15.12
C SER A 20 2.86 4.37 -14.91
N SER A 21 3.30 4.88 -13.76
CA SER A 21 3.42 6.32 -13.50
C SER A 21 4.73 6.90 -14.05
N MET A 22 5.84 6.15 -13.93
CA MET A 22 7.18 6.55 -14.38
C MET A 22 7.37 6.54 -15.91
N SER A 23 6.59 5.75 -16.66
CA SER A 23 6.65 5.74 -18.13
C SER A 23 6.27 7.10 -18.79
N ASN A 24 5.80 8.07 -18.01
CA ASN A 24 5.48 9.41 -18.48
C ASN A 24 6.64 10.42 -18.32
N THR A 25 7.80 10.01 -17.79
CA THR A 25 8.97 10.87 -17.57
C THR A 25 10.22 10.30 -18.27
N PRO A 26 10.95 11.10 -19.08
CA PRO A 26 12.17 10.63 -19.74
C PRO A 26 13.26 10.32 -18.69
N MET A 27 13.81 9.11 -18.70
CA MET A 27 14.80 8.65 -17.72
C MET A 27 16.23 8.88 -18.24
N GLU A 28 17.03 9.67 -17.51
CA GLU A 28 18.48 9.77 -17.72
C GLU A 28 19.21 8.57 -17.06
N LYS A 29 20.25 8.09 -17.74
CA LYS A 29 20.80 6.72 -17.65
C LYS A 29 21.76 6.45 -16.48
N GLY A 30 21.81 7.29 -15.44
CA GLY A 30 22.95 7.34 -14.50
C GLY A 30 22.77 6.75 -13.09
N GLU A 31 21.55 6.60 -12.57
CA GLU A 31 21.32 6.52 -11.10
C GLU A 31 20.88 5.13 -10.58
N VAL A 32 21.17 4.05 -11.32
CA VAL A 32 20.52 2.74 -11.11
C VAL A 32 20.98 2.00 -9.84
N GLU A 33 22.22 2.21 -9.37
CA GLU A 33 22.77 1.39 -8.27
C GLU A 33 22.41 1.87 -6.86
N GLU A 34 22.32 3.18 -6.64
CA GLU A 34 22.00 3.75 -5.32
C GLU A 34 20.49 3.67 -5.02
N GLY A 35 19.66 3.91 -6.04
CA GLY A 35 18.20 3.79 -5.94
C GLY A 35 17.73 2.38 -5.55
N ASN A 36 18.46 1.33 -5.95
CA ASN A 36 18.10 -0.05 -5.63
C ASN A 36 18.25 -0.37 -4.12
N LYS A 37 19.26 0.22 -3.44
CA LYS A 37 19.45 0.05 -1.99
C LYS A 37 18.42 0.83 -1.18
N GLU A 38 18.04 2.03 -1.62
CA GLU A 38 16.98 2.81 -0.98
C GLU A 38 15.60 2.15 -1.15
N MET A 39 15.31 1.66 -2.36
CA MET A 39 14.08 0.92 -2.65
C MET A 39 13.94 -0.34 -1.78
N ALA A 40 15.02 -1.09 -1.59
CA ALA A 40 15.03 -2.26 -0.71
C ALA A 40 14.79 -1.93 0.77
N LYS A 41 15.27 -0.77 1.26
CA LYS A 41 14.97 -0.28 2.61
C LYS A 41 13.49 0.08 2.75
N ASN A 42 12.93 0.74 1.74
CA ASN A 42 11.52 1.11 1.68
C ASN A 42 10.61 -0.13 1.64
N ASP A 43 10.98 -1.17 0.90
CA ASP A 43 10.24 -2.44 0.85
C ASP A 43 10.14 -3.13 2.21
N LYS A 44 11.25 -3.17 2.96
CA LYS A 44 11.29 -3.78 4.29
C LYS A 44 10.41 -3.01 5.27
N ALA A 45 10.44 -1.68 5.21
CA ALA A 45 9.59 -0.83 6.04
C ALA A 45 8.10 -1.02 5.71
N LEU A 46 7.74 -1.06 4.42
CA LEU A 46 6.37 -1.31 3.97
C LEU A 46 5.88 -2.70 4.38
N PHE A 47 6.70 -3.74 4.24
CA PHE A 47 6.38 -5.08 4.70
C PHE A 47 6.08 -5.10 6.21
N GLN A 48 6.93 -4.44 7.01
CA GLN A 48 6.71 -4.32 8.45
C GLN A 48 5.42 -3.58 8.78
N GLN A 49 5.05 -2.55 8.01
CA GLN A 49 3.75 -1.88 8.18
C GLN A 49 2.58 -2.81 7.88
N ILE A 50 2.63 -3.56 6.76
CA ILE A 50 1.57 -4.49 6.36
C ILE A 50 1.35 -5.56 7.44
N VAL A 51 2.43 -6.17 7.94
CA VAL A 51 2.36 -7.23 8.95
C VAL A 51 1.85 -6.72 10.30
N ARG A 52 1.96 -5.42 10.58
CA ARG A 52 1.49 -4.78 11.82
C ARG A 52 0.05 -4.27 11.76
N LEU A 53 -0.65 -4.42 10.63
CA LEU A 53 -2.06 -4.03 10.51
C LEU A 53 -2.93 -4.87 11.46
N LYS A 54 -3.80 -4.20 12.21
CA LYS A 54 -4.79 -4.84 13.09
C LYS A 54 -6.07 -5.21 12.33
N LEU A 55 -6.96 -5.94 13.00
CA LEU A 55 -8.28 -6.26 12.47
C LEU A 55 -9.03 -4.99 12.03
N GLY A 56 -9.47 -4.99 10.77
CA GLY A 56 -10.16 -3.88 10.14
C GLY A 56 -9.25 -2.77 9.62
N GLU A 57 -7.94 -2.82 9.84
CA GLU A 57 -7.00 -1.87 9.25
C GLU A 57 -6.50 -2.30 7.88
N SER A 58 -6.26 -1.35 7.00
CA SER A 58 -5.84 -1.60 5.62
C SER A 58 -5.02 -0.43 5.07
N LEU A 59 -4.21 -0.71 4.07
CA LEU A 59 -3.49 0.30 3.28
C LEU A 59 -4.18 0.44 1.92
N LEU A 60 -4.51 1.66 1.52
CA LEU A 60 -5.08 2.01 0.23
C LEU A 60 -3.98 2.45 -0.73
N PHE A 61 -3.92 1.81 -1.89
CA PHE A 61 -3.06 2.18 -3.02
C PHE A 61 -3.95 2.54 -4.21
N CYS A 62 -3.78 3.74 -4.75
CA CYS A 62 -4.57 4.32 -5.84
C CYS A 62 -3.82 5.52 -6.43
N PRO A 63 -2.91 5.32 -7.38
CA PRO A 63 -2.04 6.38 -7.91
C PRO A 63 -2.82 7.58 -8.47
N THR A 64 -4.01 7.30 -8.99
CA THR A 64 -4.87 8.27 -9.65
C THR A 64 -5.76 9.06 -8.68
N ALA A 65 -5.84 8.65 -7.41
CA ALA A 65 -6.67 9.31 -6.41
C ALA A 65 -6.19 10.73 -6.13
N THR A 66 -7.11 11.68 -6.11
CA THR A 66 -6.88 13.03 -5.62
C THR A 66 -6.90 13.01 -4.09
N VAL A 67 -5.81 13.42 -3.46
CA VAL A 67 -5.65 13.40 -1.99
C VAL A 67 -5.77 14.79 -1.37
N ARG A 68 -5.46 15.85 -2.13
CA ARG A 68 -5.59 17.23 -1.67
C ARG A 68 -5.95 18.13 -2.84
N VAL A 69 -6.74 19.16 -2.56
CA VAL A 69 -6.94 20.30 -3.46
C VAL A 69 -6.64 21.56 -2.66
N ALA A 70 -5.65 22.33 -3.09
CA ALA A 70 -5.26 23.58 -2.43
C ALA A 70 -4.89 24.63 -3.49
N GLY A 71 -5.52 25.81 -3.44
CA GLY A 71 -5.20 26.92 -4.35
C GLY A 71 -5.36 26.60 -5.84
N GLY A 72 -6.26 25.69 -6.22
CA GLY A 72 -6.45 25.25 -7.61
C GLY A 72 -5.49 24.14 -8.07
N ALA A 73 -4.48 23.78 -7.27
CA ALA A 73 -3.62 22.63 -7.53
C ALA A 73 -4.25 21.34 -6.97
N ILE A 74 -4.16 20.27 -7.76
CA ILE A 74 -4.63 18.93 -7.41
C ILE A 74 -3.42 18.07 -7.08
N GLU A 75 -3.35 17.61 -5.84
CA GLU A 75 -2.34 16.65 -5.38
C GLU A 75 -2.91 15.23 -5.55
N ARG A 76 -2.19 14.37 -6.27
CA ARG A 76 -2.55 12.96 -6.45
C ARG A 76 -1.72 12.07 -5.54
N MET A 77 -2.23 10.88 -5.24
CA MET A 77 -1.55 9.97 -4.32
C MET A 77 -0.25 9.40 -4.89
N VAL A 78 -0.17 9.18 -6.22
CA VAL A 78 1.03 8.69 -6.94
C VAL A 78 1.65 7.46 -6.27
N ASP A 79 2.72 7.66 -5.50
CA ASP A 79 3.55 6.67 -4.81
C ASP A 79 3.27 6.57 -3.31
N ALA A 80 2.34 7.37 -2.79
CA ALA A 80 1.89 7.31 -1.41
C ALA A 80 0.81 6.23 -1.20
N CYS A 81 0.58 5.90 0.06
CA CYS A 81 -0.55 5.07 0.48
C CYS A 81 -1.19 5.65 1.73
N VAL A 82 -2.48 5.39 1.91
CA VAL A 82 -3.24 5.87 3.07
C VAL A 82 -3.67 4.68 3.91
N ARG A 83 -3.40 4.75 5.21
CA ARG A 83 -3.96 3.79 6.18
C ARG A 83 -5.40 4.17 6.49
N PHE A 84 -6.30 3.22 6.39
CA PHE A 84 -7.69 3.39 6.79
C PHE A 84 -8.16 2.21 7.64
N ARG A 85 -9.28 2.41 8.34
CA ARG A 85 -9.92 1.37 9.14
C ARG A 85 -11.36 1.20 8.68
N THR A 86 -11.70 -0.01 8.25
CA THR A 86 -13.08 -0.39 7.95
C THR A 86 -13.89 -0.38 9.24
N ARG A 87 -15.05 0.29 9.22
CA ARG A 87 -15.95 0.32 10.37
C ARG A 87 -16.43 -1.08 10.70
N GLN A 88 -16.65 -1.34 11.98
CA GLN A 88 -17.29 -2.58 12.42
C GLN A 88 -18.70 -2.64 11.83
N ARG A 89 -19.08 -3.81 11.30
CA ARG A 89 -20.42 -4.00 10.74
C ARG A 89 -21.42 -4.05 11.89
N VAL A 90 -22.52 -3.31 11.78
CA VAL A 90 -23.64 -3.32 12.75
C VAL A 90 -24.55 -4.50 12.43
N ILE A 91 -24.03 -5.71 12.59
CA ILE A 91 -24.79 -6.95 12.54
C ILE A 91 -24.81 -7.53 13.95
N THR A 92 -25.77 -8.40 14.25
CA THR A 92 -25.91 -9.02 15.58
C THR A 92 -24.65 -9.76 16.06
N ASP A 93 -23.77 -10.17 15.14
CA ASP A 93 -22.47 -10.79 15.40
C ASP A 93 -21.28 -9.84 15.22
N GLY A 94 -21.51 -8.56 14.91
CA GLY A 94 -20.47 -7.56 14.65
C GLY A 94 -19.60 -7.86 13.42
N GLY A 95 -20.01 -8.80 12.55
CA GLY A 95 -19.20 -9.33 11.45
C GLY A 95 -18.16 -10.37 11.89
N LEU A 96 -18.30 -10.96 13.09
CA LEU A 96 -17.48 -12.08 13.54
C LEU A 96 -18.01 -13.39 12.98
N SER A 97 -17.11 -14.28 12.55
CA SER A 97 -17.46 -15.66 12.23
C SER A 97 -18.07 -16.33 13.47
N LYS A 98 -19.11 -17.16 13.31
CA LYS A 98 -19.70 -17.95 14.42
C LYS A 98 -18.67 -18.82 15.16
N LEU A 99 -17.53 -19.14 14.54
CA LEU A 99 -16.42 -19.89 15.15
C LEU A 99 -15.41 -19.00 15.90
N ALA A 100 -15.54 -17.67 15.80
CA ALA A 100 -14.73 -16.71 16.53
C ALA A 100 -15.33 -16.35 17.90
N GLY A 101 -16.55 -16.84 18.20
CA GLY A 101 -17.08 -16.87 19.55
C GLY A 101 -16.69 -18.19 20.22
N ASN A 102 -15.58 -18.20 20.94
CA ASN A 102 -15.31 -19.21 21.95
C ASN A 102 -15.36 -18.51 23.31
N GLU A 103 -16.32 -18.95 24.13
CA GLU A 103 -16.51 -18.75 25.58
C GLU A 103 -16.80 -17.32 26.09
#